data_AF-A0A2M7KNL6-F1
#
_entry.id   AF-A0A2M7KNL6-F1
#
_cell.length_a   1.000
_cell.length_b   1.000
_cell.length_c   1.000
_cell.angle_alpha   90.00
_cell.angle_beta   90.00
_cell.angle_gamma   90.00
#
_symmetry.space_group_name_H-M   'P 1'
#
loop_
_entity.id
_entity.type
_entity.pdbx_description
1 polymer ?
#
loop_
_entity_poly.entity_id
_entity_poly.type
_entity_poly.pdbx_seq_one_letter_code
_entity_poly.pdbx_strand_id
1 'polypeptide(L)'
;MGLRASCRAVAERALTINQSTSRLPVMKALGMFEAKTRLSEVCETVARAGKAYVVTRRGTALVRIEPIREEAPGMTARRAAYRARYGNEEPDDTVDFEVPERSRETRHLNGLPGD
;
A
#
# COMPACT_ATOMS: atom_id res chain seq x y z
N MET A 1 -53.64 20.13 30.13
CA MET A 1 -52.21 20.02 30.50
C MET A 1 -52.06 18.75 31.33
N GLY A 2 -51.61 17.58 30.86
CA GLY A 2 -50.75 17.25 29.75
C GLY A 2 -49.37 16.87 30.28
N LEU A 3 -49.19 15.62 30.76
CA LEU A 3 -47.90 14.91 30.81
C LEU A 3 -48.17 13.42 31.05
N ARG A 4 -48.10 12.66 29.95
CA ARG A 4 -48.12 11.20 29.90
C ARG A 4 -46.69 10.67 30.14
N ALA A 5 -46.64 9.54 30.85
CA ALA A 5 -45.73 8.39 30.74
C ALA A 5 -44.31 8.56 30.14
N SER A 6 -43.32 7.94 30.77
CA SER A 6 -42.51 6.93 30.07
C SER A 6 -41.65 6.09 31.04
N CYS A 7 -42.02 4.81 31.19
CA CYS A 7 -41.16 3.78 31.75
C CYS A 7 -40.01 3.51 30.77
N ARG A 8 -38.77 3.72 31.20
CA ARG A 8 -37.58 3.47 30.37
C ARG A 8 -37.14 2.01 30.57
N ALA A 9 -37.77 1.09 29.85
CA ALA A 9 -37.23 -0.25 29.64
C ALA A 9 -36.12 -0.15 28.58
N VAL A 10 -34.85 -0.19 29.01
CA VAL A 10 -33.74 -0.39 28.07
C VAL A 10 -33.57 -1.88 27.90
N ALA A 11 -34.12 -2.38 26.80
CA ALA A 11 -33.96 -3.74 26.35
C ALA A 11 -32.48 -4.08 26.16
N GLU A 12 -32.05 -5.12 26.85
CA GLU A 12 -30.88 -5.92 26.48
C GLU A 12 -31.08 -6.43 25.06
N ARG A 13 -30.37 -5.82 24.10
CA ARG A 13 -30.21 -6.40 22.77
C ARG A 13 -28.90 -7.15 22.75
N ALA A 14 -29.03 -8.47 22.81
CA ALA A 14 -28.01 -9.43 22.41
C ALA A 14 -27.32 -8.95 21.12
N LEU A 15 -26.01 -8.67 21.23
CA LEU A 15 -25.17 -8.46 20.07
C LEU A 15 -25.01 -9.81 19.37
N THR A 16 -25.83 -10.03 18.35
CA THR A 16 -25.66 -11.09 17.38
C THR A 16 -24.23 -11.01 16.85
N ILE A 17 -23.43 -12.03 17.15
CA ILE A 17 -22.12 -12.26 16.55
C ILE A 17 -22.38 -12.46 15.05
N ASN A 18 -22.30 -11.38 14.27
CA ASN A 18 -22.25 -11.47 12.83
C ASN A 18 -20.92 -12.14 12.49
N GLN A 19 -20.97 -13.45 12.29
CA GLN A 19 -19.96 -14.18 11.55
C GLN A 19 -19.99 -13.68 10.09
N SER A 20 -19.46 -12.48 9.88
CA SER A 20 -19.11 -11.94 8.58
C SER A 20 -18.00 -12.82 8.04
N THR A 21 -18.42 -13.85 7.32
CA THR A 21 -17.60 -14.71 6.49
C THR A 21 -16.64 -13.80 5.73
N SER A 22 -15.36 -13.88 6.08
CA SER A 22 -14.26 -13.21 5.41
C SER A 22 -14.22 -13.72 3.96
N ARG A 23 -15.01 -13.08 3.08
CA ARG A 23 -14.82 -13.15 1.63
C ARG A 23 -13.49 -12.49 1.37
N LEU A 24 -12.40 -13.27 1.43
CA LEU A 24 -11.13 -12.86 0.87
C LEU A 24 -11.42 -12.42 -0.57
N PRO A 25 -11.17 -11.15 -0.93
CA PRO A 25 -11.47 -10.69 -2.28
C PRO A 25 -10.72 -11.61 -3.25
N VAL A 26 -11.42 -12.17 -4.23
CA VAL A 26 -10.79 -12.99 -5.27
C VAL A 26 -9.80 -12.10 -6.03
N MET A 27 -8.53 -12.14 -5.63
CA MET A 27 -7.47 -11.34 -6.20
C MET A 27 -7.03 -12.00 -7.51
N LYS A 28 -7.09 -11.27 -8.61
CA LYS A 28 -6.60 -11.76 -9.90
C LYS A 28 -5.07 -11.75 -9.88
N ALA A 29 -4.48 -12.88 -10.28
CA ALA A 29 -3.04 -13.00 -10.48
C ALA A 29 -2.69 -12.64 -11.93
N LEU A 30 -1.62 -11.86 -12.10
CA LEU A 30 -1.07 -11.44 -13.38
C LEU A 30 0.40 -11.87 -13.46
N GLY A 31 0.88 -12.26 -14.64
CA GLY A 31 2.30 -12.56 -14.83
C GLY A 31 3.14 -11.27 -14.88
N MET A 32 4.37 -11.32 -14.38
CA MET A 32 5.33 -10.20 -14.40
C MET A 32 5.55 -9.64 -15.82
N PHE A 33 5.58 -10.52 -16.83
CA PHE A 33 5.75 -10.09 -18.22
C PHE A 33 4.56 -9.29 -18.73
N GLU A 34 3.35 -9.74 -18.40
CA GLU A 34 2.11 -9.05 -18.74
C GLU A 34 2.00 -7.70 -18.01
N ALA A 35 2.36 -7.68 -16.71
CA ALA A 35 2.40 -6.46 -15.91
C ALA A 35 3.33 -5.41 -16.53
N LYS A 36 4.53 -5.82 -16.97
CA LYS A 36 5.51 -4.91 -17.58
C LYS A 36 5.03 -4.38 -18.93
N THR A 37 4.39 -5.22 -19.74
CA THR A 37 4.04 -4.89 -21.13
C THR A 37 2.78 -4.03 -21.21
N ARG A 38 1.82 -4.25 -20.30
CA ARG A 38 0.50 -3.61 -20.32
C ARG A 38 0.18 -2.86 -19.03
N LEU A 39 1.21 -2.28 -18.39
CA LEU A 39 1.06 -1.69 -17.06
C LEU A 39 -0.05 -0.64 -17.02
N SER A 40 -0.10 0.26 -18.01
CA SER A 40 -1.10 1.33 -18.08
C SER A 40 -2.53 0.80 -18.15
N GLU A 41 -2.79 -0.18 -19.02
CA GLU A 41 -4.12 -0.82 -19.17
C GLU A 41 -4.53 -1.56 -17.90
N VAL A 42 -3.58 -2.23 -17.24
CA VAL A 42 -3.81 -2.92 -15.96
C VAL A 42 -4.18 -1.89 -14.88
N CYS A 43 -3.47 -0.77 -14.80
CA CYS A 43 -3.77 0.31 -13.86
C CYS A 43 -5.17 0.91 -14.10
N GLU A 44 -5.54 1.18 -15.35
CA GLU A 44 -6.89 1.66 -15.69
C GLU A 44 -7.97 0.64 -15.30
N THR A 45 -7.71 -0.64 -15.55
CA THR A 45 -8.63 -1.72 -15.19
C THR A 45 -8.78 -1.83 -13.68
N VAL A 46 -7.68 -1.76 -12.92
CA VAL A 46 -7.68 -1.79 -11.45
C VAL A 46 -8.42 -0.60 -10.89
N ALA A 47 -8.18 0.61 -11.42
CA ALA A 47 -8.87 1.83 -11.03
C ALA A 47 -10.38 1.74 -11.29
N ARG A 48 -10.78 1.27 -12.49
CA ARG A 48 -12.20 1.12 -12.87
C ARG A 48 -12.91 0.01 -12.09
N ALA A 49 -12.26 -1.12 -11.89
CA ALA A 49 -12.85 -2.28 -11.21
C ALA A 49 -12.88 -2.12 -9.69
N GLY A 50 -12.02 -1.26 -9.13
CA GLY A 50 -11.87 -1.10 -7.68
C GLY A 50 -11.30 -2.34 -6.97
N LYS A 51 -10.70 -3.28 -7.72
CA LYS A 51 -10.17 -4.56 -7.21
C LYS A 51 -8.68 -4.65 -7.41
N ALA A 52 -7.98 -5.11 -6.39
CA ALA A 52 -6.53 -5.30 -6.41
C ALA A 52 -6.10 -6.53 -7.24
N TYR A 53 -4.97 -6.39 -7.93
CA TYR A 53 -4.35 -7.44 -8.74
C TYR A 53 -2.97 -7.79 -8.15
N VAL A 54 -2.58 -9.07 -8.19
CA VAL A 54 -1.27 -9.54 -7.72
C VAL A 54 -0.40 -9.88 -8.91
N VAL A 55 0.78 -9.27 -8.99
CA VAL A 55 1.79 -9.62 -9.98
C VAL A 55 2.67 -10.75 -9.45
N THR A 56 2.82 -11.79 -10.27
CA THR A 56 3.57 -13.00 -9.94
C THR A 56 4.75 -13.21 -10.89
N ARG A 57 5.82 -13.84 -10.42
CA ARG A 57 6.92 -14.34 -11.26
C ARG A 57 7.13 -15.80 -10.94
N ARG A 58 6.93 -16.67 -11.94
CA ARG A 58 7.02 -18.13 -11.79
C ARG A 58 6.10 -18.67 -10.68
N GLY A 59 4.88 -18.14 -10.60
CA GLY A 59 3.89 -18.51 -9.58
C GLY A 59 4.08 -17.83 -8.21
N THR A 60 5.23 -17.22 -7.93
CA THR A 60 5.47 -16.50 -6.68
C THR A 60 4.94 -15.07 -6.77
N ALA A 61 4.10 -14.65 -5.83
CA ALA A 61 3.63 -13.27 -5.71
C ALA A 61 4.79 -12.32 -5.37
N LEU A 62 4.87 -11.19 -6.06
CA LEU A 62 5.92 -10.19 -5.86
C LEU A 62 5.38 -8.83 -5.42
N VAL A 63 4.39 -8.31 -6.15
CA VAL A 63 3.82 -6.99 -5.88
C VAL A 63 2.31 -7.00 -6.08
N ARG A 64 1.63 -6.04 -5.44
CA ARG A 64 0.19 -5.86 -5.51
C ARG A 64 -0.13 -4.49 -6.11
N ILE A 65 -1.02 -4.46 -7.09
CA ILE A 65 -1.52 -3.23 -7.71
C ILE A 65 -2.90 -2.97 -7.13
N GLU A 66 -3.08 -1.83 -6.47
CA GLU A 66 -4.32 -1.45 -5.81
C GLU A 66 -4.88 -0.15 -6.39
N PRO A 67 -6.21 0.01 -6.43
CA PRO A 67 -6.81 1.27 -6.79
C PRO A 67 -6.51 2.30 -5.70
N ILE A 68 -6.15 3.51 -6.12
CA ILE A 68 -5.99 4.64 -5.21
C ILE A 68 -7.41 5.09 -4.81
N ARG A 69 -7.75 5.03 -3.52
CA ARG A 69 -9.09 5.39 -3.00
C ARG A 69 -9.21 6.83 -2.54
N GLU A 70 -8.10 7.48 -2.26
CA GLU A 70 -8.00 8.87 -1.84
C GLU A 70 -7.10 9.61 -2.82
N GLU A 71 -7.37 10.88 -3.12
CA GLU A 71 -6.39 11.72 -3.79
C GLU A 71 -5.19 11.89 -2.86
N ALA A 72 -4.27 10.93 -2.90
CA ALA A 72 -3.01 11.05 -2.21
C ALA A 72 -2.36 12.34 -2.74
N PRO A 73 -1.87 13.21 -1.85
CA PRO A 73 -1.29 14.48 -2.27
C PRO A 73 -0.25 14.20 -3.34
N GLY A 74 -0.35 14.90 -4.46
CA GLY A 74 0.62 14.78 -5.55
C GLY A 74 2.03 15.09 -5.04
N MET A 75 3.05 14.73 -5.83
CA MET A 75 4.46 14.97 -5.48
C MET A 75 4.72 16.41 -5.01
N THR A 76 4.09 17.40 -5.66
CA THR A 76 4.15 18.81 -5.28
C THR A 76 3.62 19.08 -3.86
N ALA A 77 2.43 18.56 -3.54
CA ALA A 77 1.82 18.72 -2.23
C ALA A 77 2.60 17.99 -1.13
N ARG A 78 3.16 16.80 -1.43
CA ARG A 78 4.06 16.09 -0.51
C ARG A 78 5.34 16.87 -0.24
N ARG A 79 5.96 17.44 -1.27
CA ARG A 79 7.18 18.27 -1.13
C ARG A 79 6.90 19.53 -0.33
N ALA A 80 5.76 20.18 -0.57
CA ALA A 80 5.33 21.34 0.21
C ALA A 80 5.11 20.97 1.69
N ALA A 81 4.41 19.86 1.97
CA ALA A 81 4.18 19.38 3.33
C ALA A 81 5.49 19.00 4.05
N TYR A 82 6.45 18.41 3.34
CA TYR A 82 7.78 18.11 3.87
C TYR A 82 8.52 19.39 4.26
N ARG A 83 8.61 20.37 3.36
CA ARG A 83 9.25 21.67 3.63
C ARG A 83 8.57 22.43 4.77
N ALA A 84 7.25 22.34 4.89
CA ALA A 84 6.52 22.96 6.00
C ALA A 84 6.85 22.33 7.36
N ARG A 85 7.18 21.03 7.39
CA ARG A 85 7.49 20.28 8.62
C ARG A 85 8.95 20.36 9.02
N TYR A 86 9.85 20.33 8.05
CA TYR A 86 11.30 20.20 8.27
C TYR A 86 12.08 21.45 7.84
N GLY A 87 11.39 22.51 7.42
CA GLY A 87 12.02 23.72 6.90
C GLY A 87 12.72 23.50 5.55
N ASN A 88 13.47 24.53 5.12
CA ASN A 88 14.44 24.45 4.04
C ASN A 88 15.85 24.25 4.61
N GLU A 89 16.00 23.51 5.70
CA GLU A 89 17.31 23.17 6.27
C GLU A 89 18.00 22.13 5.36
N GLU A 90 18.25 22.49 4.10
CA GLU A 90 19.37 21.91 3.40
C GLU A 90 20.62 22.52 4.06
N PRO A 91 21.54 21.68 4.59
CA PRO A 91 22.82 22.20 5.03
C PRO A 91 23.42 23.00 3.87
N ASP A 92 24.04 24.13 4.22
CA ASP A 92 24.75 24.97 3.25
C ASP A 92 25.59 24.08 2.33
N ASP A 93 25.62 24.37 1.02
CA ASP A 93 26.31 23.58 -0.02
C ASP A 93 27.84 23.42 0.24
N THR A 94 28.31 23.97 1.36
CA THR A 94 29.64 23.85 1.94
C THR A 94 29.87 22.54 2.72
N VAL A 95 28.84 21.73 2.98
CA VAL A 95 29.02 20.41 3.61
C VAL A 95 29.36 19.38 2.53
N ASP A 96 30.64 19.00 2.47
CA ASP A 96 31.11 17.93 1.60
C ASP A 96 30.33 16.63 1.90
N PHE A 97 29.61 16.15 0.89
CA PHE A 97 28.93 14.87 0.96
C PHE A 97 29.98 13.74 0.97
N GLU A 98 30.23 13.16 2.14
CA GLU A 98 31.08 11.97 2.25
C GLU A 98 30.39 10.79 1.55
N VAL A 99 30.89 10.43 0.38
CA VAL A 99 30.41 9.26 -0.36
C VAL A 99 30.75 8.02 0.46
N PRO A 100 29.75 7.21 0.88
CA PRO A 100 30.04 6.00 1.63
C PRO A 100 30.90 5.06 0.79
N GLU A 101 31.82 4.36 1.45
CA GLU A 101 32.63 3.36 0.76
C GLU A 101 31.73 2.34 0.05
N ARG A 102 32.07 2.06 -1.20
CA ARG A 102 31.32 1.11 -2.02
C ARG A 102 31.29 -0.25 -1.32
N SER A 103 30.12 -0.64 -0.82
CA SER A 103 29.98 -1.91 -0.10
C SER A 103 30.38 -3.07 -1.02
N ARG A 104 31.25 -3.96 -0.52
CA ARG A 104 31.72 -5.15 -1.25
C ARG A 104 30.65 -6.26 -1.34
N GLU A 105 29.40 -5.98 -0.97
CA GLU A 105 28.29 -6.94 -0.86
C GLU A 105 27.69 -7.36 -2.21
N THR A 106 28.53 -7.75 -3.17
CA THR A 106 28.09 -8.43 -4.40
C THR A 106 28.88 -9.71 -4.70
N ARG A 107 29.57 -10.31 -3.72
CA ARG A 107 30.35 -11.56 -3.93
C ARG A 107 30.02 -12.77 -3.06
N HIS A 108 28.94 -12.76 -2.25
CA HIS A 108 28.57 -13.93 -1.41
C HIS A 108 27.27 -14.64 -1.80
N LEU A 109 26.96 -14.71 -3.10
CA LEU A 109 26.04 -15.73 -3.63
C LEU A 109 26.74 -16.44 -4.79
N ASN A 110 27.56 -17.44 -4.44
CA ASN A 110 27.84 -18.64 -5.23
C ASN A 110 28.84 -19.52 -4.46
N GLY A 111 28.41 -20.05 -3.32
CA GLY A 111 29.01 -21.27 -2.76
C GLY A 111 28.38 -22.46 -3.47
N LEU A 112 28.95 -22.86 -4.61
CA LEU A 112 28.72 -24.20 -5.16
C LEU A 112 29.90 -25.06 -4.72
N PRO A 113 29.67 -26.22 -4.07
CA PRO A 113 30.74 -27.16 -3.76
C PRO A 113 31.29 -27.71 -5.07
N GLY A 114 32.60 -27.53 -5.28
CA GLY A 114 33.34 -28.28 -6.29
C GLY A 114 33.69 -29.66 -5.74
N ASP A 115 33.50 -30.66 -6.59
CA ASP A 115 33.80 -32.09 -6.37
C ASP A 115 35.26 -32.36 -5.94
#